data_AF-A0A091C7C8-F1
#
_entry.id   AF-A0A091C7C8-F1
#
_cell.length_a   1.000
_cell.length_b   1.000
_cell.length_c   1.000
_cell.angle_alpha   90.00
_cell.angle_beta   90.00
_cell.angle_gamma   90.00
#
_symmetry.space_group_name_H-M   'P 1'
#
loop_
_entity.id
_entity.type
_entity.pdbx_description
1 polymer ?
#
loop_
_entity_poly.entity_id
_entity_poly.type
_entity_poly.pdbx_seq_one_letter_code
_entity_poly.pdbx_strand_id
1 'polypeptide(L)'
;MAKRSHRKTSRGKKILRIVLIILLILVLAIVGAAVKVYLDVSGSVGNTYESVDRPDSREVNFDEEEPFSVLLLGIDTGDLGRNEQGRSDTMMVATVNPQENTSTLVSIPRDTYVDIADEGTQDKINHAYAFGGASMAMDTVSEFLDIPLDHYVSINMQGIQELVDAVGGVDVDNDLEFEQDGHTYNFGRIHLNGEEALGYLRMRHEDPEGDYGRQARQRAVVEGVIDQATSLSGVTQYRGILDAVEDNMRTDLSFANMREIALDYREAFSNVDQLQLEGEGFMQGGVSYQQIDEDNLAEVQETLQEQLQ
;
A
#
# COMPACT_ATOMS: atom_id res chain seq x y z
N MET A 1 52.88 -4.44 61.18
CA MET A 1 52.36 -5.70 60.61
C MET A 1 50.90 -5.47 60.20
N ALA A 2 50.63 -5.09 58.94
CA ALA A 2 49.30 -4.70 58.50
C ALA A 2 48.58 -5.89 57.83
N LYS A 3 47.47 -6.34 58.43
CA LYS A 3 46.68 -7.49 57.99
C LYS A 3 45.70 -7.03 56.91
N ARG A 4 45.99 -7.30 55.64
CA ARG A 4 45.07 -7.06 54.51
C ARG A 4 43.82 -7.95 54.65
N SER A 5 42.67 -7.33 54.88
CA SER A 5 41.36 -7.99 54.88
C SER A 5 40.93 -8.30 53.43
N HIS A 6 41.03 -9.57 53.03
CA HIS A 6 40.44 -10.03 51.77
C HIS A 6 38.92 -10.15 51.93
N ARG A 7 38.20 -9.10 51.47
CA ARG A 7 36.74 -9.07 51.39
C ARG A 7 36.29 -10.16 50.38
N LYS A 8 35.85 -11.33 50.86
CA LYS A 8 35.23 -12.38 50.03
C LYS A 8 33.97 -11.80 49.40
N THR A 9 34.05 -11.36 48.14
CA THR A 9 32.86 -11.02 47.34
C THR A 9 31.96 -12.27 47.29
N SER A 10 30.73 -12.19 47.81
CA SER A 10 29.82 -13.33 47.82
C SER A 10 29.59 -13.81 46.39
N ARG A 11 29.60 -15.13 46.15
CA ARG A 11 29.44 -15.73 44.81
C ARG A 11 28.23 -15.16 44.05
N GLY A 12 27.15 -14.79 44.77
CA GLY A 12 25.97 -14.12 44.20
C GLY A 12 26.24 -12.75 43.55
N LYS A 13 27.14 -11.92 44.12
CA LYS A 13 27.51 -10.63 43.50
C LYS A 13 28.30 -10.80 42.19
N LYS A 14 29.03 -11.91 42.04
CA LYS A 14 29.72 -12.25 40.79
C LYS A 14 28.73 -12.73 39.72
N ILE A 15 27.78 -13.59 40.08
CA ILE A 15 26.74 -14.09 39.17
C ILE A 15 25.84 -12.94 38.71
N LEU A 16 25.38 -12.07 39.62
CA LEU A 16 24.58 -10.90 39.28
C LEU A 16 25.32 -9.98 38.29
N ARG A 17 26.61 -9.72 38.50
CA ARG A 17 27.42 -8.92 37.57
C ARG A 17 27.51 -9.57 36.18
N ILE A 18 27.66 -10.89 36.10
CA ILE A 18 27.69 -11.61 34.83
C ILE A 18 26.35 -11.50 34.10
N VAL A 19 25.23 -11.71 34.81
CA VAL A 19 23.88 -11.56 34.24
C VAL A 19 23.64 -10.14 33.74
N LEU A 20 24.03 -9.11 34.51
CA LEU A 20 23.91 -7.71 34.09
C LEU A 20 24.76 -7.38 32.86
N ILE A 21 25.95 -7.97 32.73
CA ILE A 21 26.80 -7.79 31.54
C ILE A 21 26.16 -8.47 30.31
N ILE A 22 25.62 -9.68 30.47
CA ILE A 22 24.93 -10.39 29.38
C ILE A 22 23.70 -9.60 28.93
N LEU A 23 22.89 -9.10 29.89
CA LEU A 23 21.75 -8.23 29.60
C LEU A 23 22.18 -6.95 28.88
N LEU A 24 23.25 -6.30 29.31
CA LEU A 24 23.76 -5.10 28.65
C LEU A 24 24.21 -5.40 27.21
N ILE A 25 24.91 -6.51 26.97
CA ILE A 25 25.32 -6.93 25.63
C ILE A 25 24.09 -7.22 24.75
N LEU A 26 23.08 -7.89 25.30
CA LEU A 26 21.83 -8.16 24.59
C LEU A 26 21.11 -6.85 24.21
N VAL A 27 21.01 -5.91 25.15
CA VAL A 27 20.41 -4.58 24.89
C VAL A 27 21.20 -3.82 23.84
N LEU A 28 22.53 -3.78 23.92
CA LEU A 28 23.37 -3.13 22.91
C LEU A 28 23.26 -3.80 21.53
N ALA A 29 23.12 -5.12 21.47
CA ALA A 29 22.89 -5.85 20.23
C ALA A 29 21.52 -5.50 19.61
N ILE A 30 20.47 -5.42 20.43
CA ILE A 30 19.12 -5.01 20.00
C ILE A 30 19.13 -3.56 19.50
N VAL A 31 19.73 -2.64 20.25
CA VAL A 31 19.86 -1.22 19.85
C VAL A 31 20.67 -1.10 18.57
N GLY A 32 21.80 -1.81 18.46
CA GLY A 32 22.61 -1.81 17.24
C GLY A 32 21.86 -2.36 16.01
N ALA A 33 21.07 -3.42 16.20
CA ALA A 33 20.22 -3.96 15.14
C ALA A 33 19.13 -2.96 14.73
N ALA A 34 18.44 -2.33 15.70
CA ALA A 34 17.42 -1.32 15.45
C ALA A 34 17.97 -0.09 14.71
N VAL A 35 19.14 0.41 15.11
CA VAL A 35 19.82 1.52 14.40
C VAL A 35 20.17 1.12 12.97
N LYS A 36 20.62 -0.12 12.73
CA LYS A 36 20.91 -0.58 11.38
C LYS A 36 19.65 -0.66 10.52
N VAL A 37 18.57 -1.26 11.04
CA VAL A 37 17.27 -1.32 10.36
C VAL A 37 16.81 0.10 9.99
N TYR A 38 16.87 1.02 10.95
CA TYR A 38 16.50 2.42 10.72
C TYR A 38 17.29 3.06 9.57
N LEU A 39 18.62 2.89 9.55
CA LEU A 39 19.46 3.44 8.49
C LEU A 39 19.17 2.79 7.13
N ASP A 40 19.05 1.47 7.08
CA ASP A 40 18.73 0.71 5.86
C ASP A 40 17.37 1.20 5.28
N VAL A 41 16.32 1.28 6.11
CA VAL A 41 14.97 1.73 5.69
C VAL A 41 14.99 3.19 5.23
N SER A 42 15.61 4.09 6.00
CA SER A 42 15.64 5.52 5.67
C SER A 42 16.35 5.82 4.33
N GLY A 43 17.32 4.98 3.94
CA GLY A 43 18.03 5.10 2.67
C GLY A 43 17.15 4.67 1.50
N SER A 44 16.59 3.46 1.56
CA SER A 44 15.80 2.89 0.46
C SER A 44 14.47 3.62 0.26
N VAL A 45 13.75 3.98 1.34
CA VAL A 45 12.51 4.77 1.23
C VAL A 45 12.78 6.17 0.68
N GLY A 46 13.96 6.74 0.95
CA GLY A 46 14.35 8.02 0.36
C GLY A 46 14.42 7.98 -1.17
N ASN A 47 14.67 6.81 -1.76
CA ASN A 47 14.76 6.64 -3.22
C ASN A 47 13.41 6.40 -3.89
N THR A 48 12.35 6.07 -3.13
CA THR A 48 10.97 6.01 -3.63
C THR A 48 10.24 7.35 -3.56
N TYR A 49 10.79 8.29 -2.79
CA TYR A 49 10.20 9.61 -2.59
C TYR A 49 10.16 10.42 -3.90
N GLU A 50 8.96 10.82 -4.29
CA GLU A 50 8.69 11.68 -5.43
C GLU A 50 7.53 12.62 -5.06
N SER A 51 7.83 13.91 -4.94
CA SER A 51 6.83 14.92 -4.60
C SER A 51 5.94 15.24 -5.81
N VAL A 52 4.65 15.43 -5.57
CA VAL A 52 3.71 16.03 -6.53
C VAL A 52 3.50 17.51 -6.22
N ASP A 53 3.37 18.35 -7.25
CA ASP A 53 3.14 19.79 -7.10
C ASP A 53 1.64 20.07 -7.03
N ARG A 54 1.10 20.09 -5.81
CA ARG A 54 -0.33 20.31 -5.54
C ARG A 54 -0.50 21.43 -4.52
N PRO A 55 -0.61 22.70 -4.95
CA PRO A 55 -0.52 23.86 -4.05
C PRO A 55 -1.67 23.96 -3.03
N ASP A 56 -2.81 23.34 -3.33
CA ASP A 56 -4.00 23.32 -2.48
C ASP A 56 -4.12 22.01 -1.66
N SER A 57 -3.06 21.17 -1.63
CA SER A 57 -3.04 19.95 -0.81
C SER A 57 -3.07 20.28 0.68
N ARG A 58 -3.88 19.53 1.43
CA ARG A 58 -3.87 19.55 2.89
C ARG A 58 -2.56 18.93 3.43
N GLU A 59 -1.97 19.53 4.46
CA GLU A 59 -0.90 18.89 5.22
C GLU A 59 -1.51 18.04 6.35
N VAL A 60 -1.16 16.77 6.42
CA VAL A 60 -1.61 15.83 7.47
C VAL A 60 -0.69 15.92 8.69
N ASN A 61 -1.27 16.11 9.87
CA ASN A 61 -0.53 16.05 11.12
C ASN A 61 -0.54 14.65 11.72
N PHE A 62 0.49 13.85 11.39
CA PHE A 62 0.60 12.48 11.91
C PHE A 62 0.82 12.40 13.43
N ASP A 63 1.43 13.43 14.05
CA ASP A 63 1.63 13.50 15.52
C ASP A 63 0.30 13.67 16.28
N GLU A 64 -0.73 14.21 15.62
CA GLU A 64 -2.08 14.38 16.18
C GLU A 64 -3.05 13.28 15.73
N GLU A 65 -2.53 12.22 15.08
CA GLU A 65 -3.34 11.10 14.60
C GLU A 65 -4.51 11.58 13.68
N GLU A 66 -4.26 12.58 12.82
CA GLU A 66 -5.26 13.04 11.86
C GLU A 66 -5.59 11.96 10.81
N PRO A 67 -6.88 11.72 10.51
CA PRO A 67 -7.25 10.87 9.38
C PRO A 67 -6.66 11.37 8.07
N PHE A 68 -6.33 10.45 7.17
CA PHE A 68 -5.74 10.79 5.87
C PHE A 68 -6.17 9.83 4.77
N SER A 69 -5.98 10.27 3.52
CA SER A 69 -6.29 9.51 2.32
C SER A 69 -5.05 9.28 1.46
N VAL A 70 -5.02 8.13 0.79
CA VAL A 70 -3.95 7.71 -0.12
C VAL A 70 -4.54 7.19 -1.41
N LEU A 71 -4.08 7.73 -2.54
CA LEU A 71 -4.37 7.17 -3.87
C LEU A 71 -3.36 6.05 -4.19
N LEU A 72 -3.85 4.84 -4.36
CA LEU A 72 -3.07 3.67 -4.75
C LEU A 72 -3.20 3.43 -6.27
N LEU A 73 -2.06 3.45 -6.96
CA LEU A 73 -1.97 3.35 -8.42
C LEU A 73 -1.15 2.13 -8.83
N GLY A 74 -1.79 1.18 -9.51
CA GLY A 74 -1.08 0.13 -10.24
C GLY A 74 -0.81 0.59 -11.66
N ILE A 75 0.45 0.85 -11.98
CA ILE A 75 0.84 1.41 -13.29
C ILE A 75 1.26 0.31 -14.26
N ASP A 76 0.65 0.33 -15.45
CA ASP A 76 1.06 -0.49 -16.58
C ASP A 76 2.20 0.23 -17.32
N THR A 77 3.35 0.31 -16.66
CA THR A 77 4.62 0.76 -17.23
C THR A 77 5.63 -0.37 -17.13
N GLY A 78 6.47 -0.54 -18.16
CA GLY A 78 7.66 -1.36 -18.04
C GLY A 78 7.61 -2.72 -18.72
N ASP A 79 6.47 -3.21 -19.21
CA ASP A 79 6.48 -4.35 -20.13
C ASP A 79 7.16 -3.91 -21.45
N LEU A 80 8.40 -4.39 -21.64
CA LEU A 80 9.28 -4.24 -22.81
C LEU A 80 10.16 -2.96 -22.87
N GLY A 81 10.62 -2.41 -21.75
CA GLY A 81 11.69 -1.40 -21.75
C GLY A 81 11.32 -0.05 -22.38
N ARG A 82 10.04 0.33 -22.29
CA ARG A 82 9.54 1.64 -22.72
C ARG A 82 9.61 2.64 -21.57
N ASN A 83 10.18 3.82 -21.84
CA ASN A 83 10.21 4.98 -20.94
C ASN A 83 8.93 5.85 -21.08
N GLU A 84 7.82 5.28 -21.55
CA GLU A 84 6.56 6.00 -21.74
C GLU A 84 5.78 6.02 -20.42
N GLN A 85 5.14 7.16 -20.13
CA GLN A 85 4.19 7.29 -19.03
C GLN A 85 2.99 6.37 -19.35
N GLY A 86 2.85 5.30 -18.57
CA GLY A 86 1.80 4.29 -18.74
C GLY A 86 0.46 4.76 -18.22
N ARG A 87 -0.50 3.85 -18.09
CA ARG A 87 -1.82 4.12 -17.49
C ARG A 87 -1.91 3.49 -16.11
N SER A 88 -2.72 4.07 -15.24
CA SER A 88 -3.09 3.46 -13.95
C SER A 88 -4.23 2.48 -14.15
N ASP A 89 -3.90 1.23 -14.46
CA ASP A 89 -4.89 0.17 -14.70
C ASP A 89 -5.52 -0.40 -13.42
N THR A 90 -4.91 -0.09 -12.27
CA THR A 90 -5.50 -0.25 -10.94
C THR A 90 -5.55 1.12 -10.27
N MET A 91 -6.71 1.46 -9.72
CA MET A 91 -6.92 2.71 -9.00
C MET A 91 -7.78 2.42 -7.77
N MET A 92 -7.21 2.65 -6.59
CA MET A 92 -7.92 2.52 -5.32
C MET A 92 -7.65 3.73 -4.45
N VAL A 93 -8.62 4.15 -3.64
CA VAL A 93 -8.43 5.14 -2.60
C VAL A 93 -8.54 4.46 -1.25
N ALA A 94 -7.54 4.67 -0.41
CA ALA A 94 -7.55 4.23 0.98
C ALA A 94 -7.72 5.45 1.89
N THR A 95 -8.74 5.47 2.75
CA THR A 95 -8.80 6.38 3.90
C THR A 95 -8.39 5.62 5.14
N VAL A 96 -7.60 6.25 6.02
CA VAL A 96 -7.12 5.66 7.27
C VAL A 96 -7.58 6.56 8.41
N ASN A 97 -8.47 6.03 9.27
CA ASN A 97 -8.98 6.75 10.43
C ASN A 97 -8.50 6.06 11.73
N PRO A 98 -7.48 6.63 12.42
CA PRO A 98 -6.98 6.05 13.67
C PRO A 98 -7.93 6.26 14.85
N GLN A 99 -8.83 7.23 14.80
CA GLN A 99 -9.81 7.48 15.88
C GLN A 99 -10.87 6.38 15.92
N GLU A 100 -11.31 5.92 14.75
CA GLU A 100 -12.27 4.81 14.60
C GLU A 100 -11.60 3.44 14.48
N ASN A 101 -10.27 3.39 14.38
CA ASN A 101 -9.49 2.17 14.13
C ASN A 101 -9.95 1.41 12.89
N THR A 102 -10.26 2.15 11.83
CA THR A 102 -10.77 1.62 10.57
C THR A 102 -10.06 2.27 9.40
N SER A 103 -9.81 1.46 8.37
CA SER A 103 -9.45 1.96 7.04
C SER A 103 -10.55 1.61 6.06
N THR A 104 -10.80 2.46 5.05
CA THR A 104 -11.74 2.16 3.97
C THR A 104 -10.99 2.14 2.65
N LEU A 105 -11.10 1.05 1.90
CA LEU A 105 -10.48 0.84 0.61
C LEU A 105 -11.54 0.81 -0.49
N VAL A 106 -11.48 1.78 -1.40
CA VAL A 106 -12.45 1.95 -2.48
C VAL A 106 -11.78 1.69 -3.81
N SER A 107 -12.29 0.74 -4.60
CA SER A 107 -11.81 0.55 -5.98
C SER A 107 -12.57 1.44 -6.96
N ILE A 108 -11.83 2.10 -7.84
CA ILE A 108 -12.36 2.93 -8.91
C ILE A 108 -12.15 2.20 -10.24
N PRO A 109 -13.21 1.88 -10.99
CA PRO A 109 -13.05 1.30 -12.31
C PRO A 109 -12.24 2.22 -13.23
N ARG A 110 -11.22 1.66 -13.90
CA ARG A 110 -10.30 2.44 -14.73
C ARG A 110 -10.94 3.16 -15.92
N ASP A 111 -12.11 2.67 -16.36
CA ASP A 111 -12.86 3.18 -17.52
C ASP A 111 -13.92 4.22 -17.11
N THR A 112 -13.99 4.60 -15.82
CA THR A 112 -14.90 5.61 -15.27
C THR A 112 -14.77 6.92 -16.05
N TYR A 113 -15.89 7.42 -16.58
CA TYR A 113 -15.97 8.65 -17.36
C TYR A 113 -16.05 9.86 -16.45
N VAL A 114 -15.03 10.70 -16.46
CA VAL A 114 -14.89 11.85 -15.56
C VAL A 114 -14.34 13.06 -16.30
N ASP A 115 -14.55 14.24 -15.74
CA ASP A 115 -13.78 15.43 -16.08
C ASP A 115 -12.33 15.21 -15.62
N ILE A 116 -11.38 15.37 -16.53
CA ILE A 116 -9.95 15.26 -16.22
C ILE A 116 -9.45 16.62 -15.73
N ALA A 117 -8.88 16.63 -14.52
CA ALA A 117 -8.34 17.84 -13.91
C ALA A 117 -7.33 18.54 -14.82
N ASP A 118 -7.38 19.87 -14.86
CA ASP A 118 -6.52 20.75 -15.66
C ASP A 118 -6.51 20.55 -17.20
N GLU A 119 -7.30 19.63 -17.75
CA GLU A 119 -7.36 19.37 -19.20
C GLU A 119 -8.62 19.97 -19.85
N GLY A 120 -9.67 20.25 -19.07
CA GLY A 120 -10.94 20.80 -19.59
C GLY A 120 -11.66 19.86 -20.55
N THR A 121 -11.41 18.55 -20.44
CA THR A 121 -12.01 17.49 -21.25
C THR A 121 -12.46 16.34 -20.36
N GLN A 122 -13.41 15.55 -20.85
CA GLN A 122 -13.84 14.31 -20.22
C GLN A 122 -13.20 13.11 -20.91
N ASP A 123 -12.71 12.15 -20.13
CA ASP A 123 -12.14 10.90 -20.61
C ASP A 123 -12.21 9.83 -19.50
N LYS A 124 -11.58 8.67 -19.73
CA LYS A 124 -11.39 7.64 -18.71
C LYS A 124 -10.49 8.13 -17.60
N ILE A 125 -10.85 7.84 -16.36
CA ILE A 125 -10.08 8.27 -15.19
C ILE A 125 -8.62 7.77 -15.22
N ASN A 126 -8.35 6.59 -15.78
CA ASN A 126 -6.97 6.09 -15.90
C ASN A 126 -6.08 6.88 -16.87
N HIS A 127 -6.64 7.73 -17.71
CA HIS A 127 -5.87 8.60 -18.59
C HIS A 127 -5.27 9.80 -17.84
N ALA A 128 -5.82 10.19 -16.68
CA ALA A 128 -5.27 11.28 -15.87
C ALA A 128 -3.79 11.05 -15.53
N TYR A 129 -3.41 9.82 -15.17
CA TYR A 129 -2.00 9.48 -14.94
C TYR A 129 -1.15 9.56 -16.21
N ALA A 130 -1.70 9.17 -17.37
CA ALA A 130 -0.98 9.23 -18.64
C ALA A 130 -0.77 10.68 -19.12
N PHE A 131 -1.64 11.60 -18.74
CA PHE A 131 -1.57 13.02 -19.13
C PHE A 131 -0.69 13.85 -18.20
N GLY A 132 -0.84 13.68 -16.88
CA GLY A 132 -0.16 14.53 -15.89
C GLY A 132 0.48 13.78 -14.72
N GLY A 133 0.67 12.46 -14.85
CA GLY A 133 1.27 11.64 -13.81
C GLY A 133 0.44 11.56 -12.53
N ALA A 134 1.11 11.31 -11.40
CA ALA A 134 0.45 11.17 -10.11
C ALA A 134 -0.35 12.42 -9.71
N SER A 135 0.15 13.62 -9.99
CA SER A 135 -0.52 14.88 -9.62
C SER A 135 -1.92 14.99 -10.24
N MET A 136 -2.01 14.88 -11.56
CA MET A 136 -3.30 14.98 -12.26
C MET A 136 -4.24 13.82 -11.94
N ALA A 137 -3.71 12.62 -11.69
CA ALA A 137 -4.51 11.50 -11.21
C ALA A 137 -5.12 11.79 -9.83
N MET A 138 -4.34 12.36 -8.90
CA MET A 138 -4.83 12.78 -7.59
C MET A 138 -5.88 13.88 -7.71
N ASP A 139 -5.66 14.90 -8.52
CA ASP A 139 -6.64 15.99 -8.68
C ASP A 139 -7.94 15.48 -9.30
N THR A 140 -7.85 14.67 -10.35
CA THR A 140 -9.04 14.06 -11.00
C THR A 140 -9.84 13.18 -10.04
N VAL A 141 -9.17 12.34 -9.24
CA VAL A 141 -9.85 11.46 -8.27
C VAL A 141 -10.40 12.27 -7.09
N SER A 142 -9.68 13.30 -6.65
CA SER A 142 -10.11 14.19 -5.56
C SER A 142 -11.39 14.95 -5.94
N GLU A 143 -11.46 15.48 -7.15
CA GLU A 143 -12.66 16.12 -7.69
C GLU A 143 -13.81 15.12 -7.88
N PHE A 144 -13.52 13.92 -8.38
CA PHE A 144 -14.52 12.89 -8.62
C PHE A 144 -15.14 12.33 -7.34
N LEU A 145 -14.34 12.11 -6.30
CA LEU A 145 -14.79 11.57 -5.01
C LEU A 145 -15.15 12.66 -3.97
N ASP A 146 -15.01 13.95 -4.32
CA ASP A 146 -15.28 15.08 -3.43
C ASP A 146 -14.60 14.94 -2.05
N ILE A 147 -13.34 14.50 -2.04
CA ILE A 147 -12.51 14.38 -0.83
C ILE A 147 -11.09 14.89 -1.09
N PRO A 148 -10.36 15.39 -0.07
CA PRO A 148 -8.94 15.63 -0.22
C PRO A 148 -8.21 14.30 -0.43
N LEU A 149 -7.30 14.26 -1.41
CA LEU A 149 -6.28 13.21 -1.52
C LEU A 149 -4.97 13.73 -0.95
N ASP A 150 -4.50 13.17 0.17
CA ASP A 150 -3.33 13.69 0.87
C ASP A 150 -2.02 13.13 0.31
N HIS A 151 -2.01 11.84 -0.02
CA HIS A 151 -0.81 11.14 -0.49
C HIS A 151 -1.10 10.20 -1.65
N TYR A 152 -0.04 9.75 -2.33
CA TYR A 152 -0.16 8.69 -3.32
C TYR A 152 0.91 7.61 -3.13
N VAL A 153 0.58 6.41 -3.61
CA VAL A 153 1.53 5.33 -3.82
C VAL A 153 1.28 4.79 -5.22
N SER A 154 2.33 4.76 -6.05
CA SER A 154 2.29 4.11 -7.35
C SER A 154 3.28 2.96 -7.38
N ILE A 155 2.88 1.85 -7.99
CA ILE A 155 3.71 0.65 -8.14
C ILE A 155 3.48 0.00 -9.49
N ASN A 156 4.56 -0.38 -10.15
CA ASN A 156 4.49 -1.08 -11.43
C ASN A 156 4.26 -2.60 -11.24
N MET A 157 3.97 -3.31 -12.33
CA MET A 157 3.73 -4.77 -12.27
C MET A 157 4.93 -5.56 -11.74
N GLN A 158 6.15 -5.17 -12.13
CA GLN A 158 7.36 -5.81 -11.62
C GLN A 158 7.51 -5.64 -10.11
N GLY A 159 7.21 -4.43 -9.60
CA GLY A 159 7.22 -4.11 -8.18
C GLY A 159 6.23 -4.93 -7.38
N ILE A 160 5.02 -5.16 -7.89
CA ILE A 160 4.05 -6.03 -7.23
C ILE A 160 4.59 -7.46 -7.11
N GLN A 161 5.13 -8.02 -8.20
CA GLN A 161 5.72 -9.36 -8.17
C GLN A 161 6.86 -9.45 -7.14
N GLU A 162 7.82 -8.53 -7.19
CA GLU A 162 8.97 -8.51 -6.29
C GLU A 162 8.55 -8.28 -4.84
N LEU A 163 7.55 -7.42 -4.59
CA LEU A 163 7.00 -7.16 -3.26
C LEU A 163 6.33 -8.40 -2.68
N VAL A 164 5.50 -9.09 -3.46
CA VAL A 164 4.84 -10.34 -3.03
C VAL A 164 5.88 -11.42 -2.69
N ASP A 165 6.91 -11.60 -3.54
CA ASP A 165 7.99 -12.54 -3.24
C ASP A 165 8.77 -12.13 -1.97
N ALA A 166 9.02 -10.83 -1.79
CA ALA A 166 9.77 -10.30 -0.64
C ALA A 166 9.04 -10.45 0.70
N VAL A 167 7.70 -10.40 0.70
CA VAL A 167 6.90 -10.71 1.91
C VAL A 167 6.77 -12.22 2.15
N GLY A 168 7.25 -13.06 1.24
CA GLY A 168 7.19 -14.51 1.31
C GLY A 168 5.92 -15.12 0.75
N GLY A 169 5.30 -14.44 -0.23
CA GLY A 169 4.00 -14.77 -0.82
C GLY A 169 2.82 -14.27 0.00
N VAL A 170 1.65 -14.21 -0.63
CA VAL A 170 0.40 -13.73 -0.01
C VAL A 170 -0.65 -14.83 0.04
N ASP A 171 -1.43 -14.87 1.12
CA ASP A 171 -2.62 -15.72 1.20
C ASP A 171 -3.83 -14.90 0.75
N VAL A 172 -4.67 -15.48 -0.12
CA VAL A 172 -5.95 -14.88 -0.52
C VAL A 172 -7.08 -15.91 -0.43
N ASP A 173 -8.29 -15.46 -0.12
CA ASP A 173 -9.49 -16.28 -0.20
C ASP A 173 -10.10 -16.15 -1.61
N ASN A 174 -9.87 -17.17 -2.44
CA ASN A 174 -10.31 -17.17 -3.82
C ASN A 174 -11.71 -17.80 -3.96
N ASP A 175 -12.63 -17.07 -4.59
CA ASP A 175 -14.04 -17.46 -4.74
C ASP A 175 -14.37 -18.12 -6.09
N LEU A 176 -13.39 -18.20 -6.99
CA LEU A 176 -13.55 -18.74 -8.33
C LEU A 176 -12.36 -19.60 -8.74
N GLU A 177 -12.60 -20.80 -9.25
CA GLU A 177 -11.54 -21.61 -9.87
C GLU A 177 -11.31 -21.17 -11.32
N PHE A 178 -10.05 -20.90 -11.69
CA PHE A 178 -9.67 -20.50 -13.05
C PHE A 178 -8.21 -20.85 -13.38
N GLU A 179 -7.85 -20.78 -14.66
CA GLU A 179 -6.46 -20.91 -15.12
C GLU A 179 -5.99 -19.60 -15.76
N GLN A 180 -4.83 -19.09 -15.35
CA GLN A 180 -4.25 -17.89 -15.95
C GLN A 180 -2.74 -18.02 -15.98
N ASP A 181 -2.12 -17.61 -17.09
CA ASP A 181 -0.66 -17.59 -17.30
C ASP A 181 0.05 -18.92 -16.98
N GLY A 182 -0.65 -20.06 -17.13
CA GLY A 182 -0.11 -21.39 -16.88
C GLY A 182 -0.23 -21.88 -15.43
N HIS A 183 -0.89 -21.11 -14.57
CA HIS A 183 -1.20 -21.47 -13.19
C HIS A 183 -2.69 -21.79 -13.02
N THR A 184 -2.99 -22.72 -12.12
CA THR A 184 -4.38 -23.05 -11.71
C THR A 184 -4.65 -22.44 -10.34
N TYR A 185 -5.67 -21.59 -10.27
CA TYR A 185 -6.10 -20.93 -9.05
C TYR A 185 -7.32 -21.69 -8.53
N ASN A 186 -7.13 -22.45 -7.45
CA ASN A 186 -8.20 -23.26 -6.87
C ASN A 186 -9.17 -22.40 -6.06
N PHE A 187 -10.42 -22.85 -5.93
CA PHE A 187 -11.38 -22.28 -4.99
C PHE A 187 -10.92 -22.46 -3.54
N GLY A 188 -11.11 -21.43 -2.71
CA GLY A 188 -10.77 -21.39 -1.29
C GLY A 188 -9.48 -20.61 -0.99
N ARG A 189 -8.97 -20.78 0.22
CA ARG A 189 -7.73 -20.12 0.64
C ARG A 189 -6.53 -20.68 -0.12
N ILE A 190 -5.86 -19.83 -0.89
CA ILE A 190 -4.67 -20.16 -1.69
C ILE A 190 -3.51 -19.25 -1.33
N HIS A 191 -2.29 -19.74 -1.55
CA HIS A 191 -1.05 -19.00 -1.35
C HIS A 191 -0.45 -18.67 -2.71
N LEU A 192 -0.10 -17.40 -2.93
CA LEU A 192 0.41 -16.88 -4.19
C LEU A 192 1.82 -16.35 -4.01
N ASN A 193 2.75 -16.85 -4.80
CA ASN A 193 4.04 -16.17 -5.02
C ASN A 193 3.87 -14.97 -5.98
N GLY A 194 4.94 -14.23 -6.27
CA GLY A 194 4.87 -13.02 -7.08
C GLY A 194 4.38 -13.25 -8.53
N GLU A 195 4.80 -14.34 -9.18
CA GLU A 195 4.35 -14.69 -10.53
C GLU A 195 2.86 -15.08 -10.51
N GLU A 196 2.47 -15.91 -9.54
CA GLU A 196 1.08 -16.33 -9.34
C GLU A 196 0.17 -15.13 -9.02
N ALA A 197 0.64 -14.18 -8.21
CA ALA A 197 -0.09 -12.98 -7.87
C ALA A 197 -0.33 -12.09 -9.10
N LEU A 198 0.66 -11.94 -10.01
CA LEU A 198 0.44 -11.19 -11.24
C LEU A 198 -0.63 -11.84 -12.14
N GLY A 199 -0.57 -13.16 -12.31
CA GLY A 199 -1.62 -13.87 -13.06
C GLY A 199 -3.00 -13.70 -12.40
N TYR A 200 -3.06 -13.80 -11.07
CA TYR A 200 -4.28 -13.61 -10.28
C TYR A 200 -4.90 -12.22 -10.50
N LEU A 201 -4.06 -11.17 -10.50
CA LEU A 201 -4.46 -9.78 -10.69
C LEU A 201 -4.84 -9.42 -12.13
N ARG A 202 -4.40 -10.20 -13.12
CA ARG A 202 -4.68 -9.95 -14.55
C ARG A 202 -5.94 -10.63 -15.04
N MET A 203 -6.40 -11.69 -14.36
CA MET A 203 -7.56 -12.45 -14.81
C MET A 203 -8.84 -11.60 -14.76
N ARG A 204 -9.52 -11.50 -15.92
CA ARG A 204 -10.85 -10.86 -16.06
C ARG A 204 -11.86 -11.69 -16.85
N HIS A 205 -11.38 -12.55 -17.75
CA HIS A 205 -12.20 -13.09 -18.83
C HIS A 205 -13.01 -14.32 -18.42
N GLU A 206 -12.52 -15.05 -17.44
CA GLU A 206 -13.20 -16.21 -16.85
C GLU A 206 -14.07 -15.80 -15.66
N ASP A 207 -13.97 -14.53 -15.24
CA ASP A 207 -14.74 -13.98 -14.15
C ASP A 207 -16.16 -13.62 -14.58
N PRO A 208 -17.22 -14.15 -13.93
CA PRO A 208 -18.60 -13.77 -14.22
C PRO A 208 -18.90 -12.30 -13.93
N GLU A 209 -18.14 -11.66 -13.02
CA GLU A 209 -18.22 -10.23 -12.66
C GLU A 209 -17.22 -9.38 -13.47
N GLY A 210 -16.42 -10.01 -14.34
CA GLY A 210 -15.53 -9.33 -15.27
C GLY A 210 -14.49 -8.44 -14.59
N ASP A 211 -14.56 -7.14 -14.85
CA ASP A 211 -13.61 -6.15 -14.32
C ASP A 211 -13.75 -5.97 -12.81
N TYR A 212 -14.96 -6.10 -12.26
CA TYR A 212 -15.22 -5.96 -10.82
C TYR A 212 -14.59 -7.10 -10.03
N GLY A 213 -14.71 -8.34 -10.52
CA GLY A 213 -14.04 -9.47 -9.90
C GLY A 213 -12.50 -9.34 -9.94
N ARG A 214 -11.94 -8.75 -11.02
CA ARG A 214 -10.50 -8.37 -11.05
C ARG A 214 -10.17 -7.35 -9.95
N GLN A 215 -11.01 -6.34 -9.76
CA GLN A 215 -10.82 -5.32 -8.71
C GLN A 215 -10.93 -5.92 -7.30
N ALA A 216 -11.83 -6.89 -7.08
CA ALA A 216 -11.91 -7.63 -5.83
C ALA A 216 -10.61 -8.41 -5.54
N ARG A 217 -10.04 -9.07 -6.56
CA ARG A 217 -8.72 -9.73 -6.44
C ARG A 217 -7.59 -8.75 -6.13
N GLN A 218 -7.63 -7.56 -6.71
CA GLN A 218 -6.66 -6.48 -6.41
C GLN A 218 -6.71 -6.09 -4.94
N ARG A 219 -7.90 -5.89 -4.37
CA ARG A 219 -8.07 -5.62 -2.93
C ARG A 219 -7.56 -6.79 -2.07
N ALA A 220 -7.92 -8.03 -2.43
CA ALA A 220 -7.46 -9.22 -1.69
C ALA A 220 -5.94 -9.36 -1.65
N VAL A 221 -5.24 -9.05 -2.76
CA VAL A 221 -3.77 -9.06 -2.77
C VAL A 221 -3.19 -7.92 -1.92
N VAL A 222 -3.77 -6.71 -1.96
CA VAL A 222 -3.33 -5.60 -1.10
C VAL A 222 -3.44 -5.98 0.38
N GLU A 223 -4.57 -6.54 0.80
CA GLU A 223 -4.75 -7.02 2.17
C GLU A 223 -3.75 -8.12 2.53
N GLY A 224 -3.56 -9.11 1.65
CA GLY A 224 -2.59 -10.17 1.86
C GLY A 224 -1.15 -9.66 2.00
N VAL A 225 -0.77 -8.61 1.26
CA VAL A 225 0.52 -7.93 1.40
C VAL A 225 0.62 -7.24 2.77
N ILE A 226 -0.41 -6.51 3.20
CA ILE A 226 -0.43 -5.81 4.50
C ILE A 226 -0.30 -6.83 5.65
N ASP A 227 -1.07 -7.92 5.61
CA ASP A 227 -1.02 -9.00 6.60
C ASP A 227 0.38 -9.63 6.68
N GLN A 228 1.01 -9.89 5.53
CA GLN A 228 2.33 -10.51 5.51
C GLN A 228 3.45 -9.56 5.87
N ALA A 229 3.37 -8.29 5.49
CA ALA A 229 4.32 -7.25 5.86
C ALA A 229 4.32 -6.98 7.37
N THR A 230 3.15 -7.02 8.00
CA THR A 230 3.00 -6.82 9.45
C THR A 230 3.30 -8.08 10.28
N SER A 231 3.41 -9.25 9.63
CA SER A 231 3.78 -10.51 10.26
C SER A 231 5.25 -10.56 10.72
N LEU A 232 5.58 -11.51 11.61
CA LEU A 232 6.97 -11.76 12.04
C LEU A 232 7.90 -12.07 10.86
N SER A 233 7.39 -12.73 9.81
CA SER A 233 8.15 -13.07 8.62
C SER A 233 8.52 -11.81 7.84
N GLY A 234 7.58 -10.89 7.65
CA GLY A 234 7.81 -9.59 7.01
C GLY A 234 8.85 -8.76 7.74
N VAL A 235 8.76 -8.69 9.07
CA VAL A 235 9.75 -7.98 9.91
C VAL A 235 11.17 -8.53 9.74
N THR A 236 11.33 -9.85 9.58
CA THR A 236 12.66 -10.45 9.35
C THR A 236 13.16 -10.28 7.92
N GLN A 237 12.25 -10.10 6.95
CA GLN A 237 12.53 -9.96 5.52
C GLN A 237 12.57 -8.50 5.03
N TYR A 238 12.52 -7.53 5.94
CA TYR A 238 12.42 -6.10 5.62
C TYR A 238 13.39 -5.61 4.54
N ARG A 239 14.62 -6.14 4.46
CA ARG A 239 15.55 -5.74 3.39
C ARG A 239 15.08 -6.11 2.00
N GLY A 240 14.56 -7.34 1.82
CA GLY A 240 14.02 -7.75 0.53
C GLY A 240 12.81 -6.91 0.14
N ILE A 241 11.98 -6.53 1.11
CA ILE A 241 10.83 -5.64 0.89
C ILE A 241 11.31 -4.26 0.44
N LEU A 242 12.32 -3.69 1.13
CA LEU A 242 12.90 -2.41 0.74
C LEU A 242 13.50 -2.46 -0.66
N ASP A 243 14.29 -3.49 -0.97
CA ASP A 243 14.93 -3.66 -2.27
C ASP A 243 13.87 -3.76 -3.40
N ALA A 244 12.78 -4.50 -3.18
CA ALA A 244 11.68 -4.64 -4.15
C ALA A 244 10.91 -3.33 -4.40
N VAL A 245 10.74 -2.54 -3.33
CA VAL A 245 9.96 -1.30 -3.34
C VAL A 245 10.79 -0.12 -3.86
N GLU A 246 12.10 -0.08 -3.59
CA GLU A 246 13.02 1.01 -3.92
C GLU A 246 13.00 1.39 -5.42
N ASP A 247 13.03 0.39 -6.30
CA ASP A 247 13.14 0.61 -7.75
C ASP A 247 11.78 0.73 -8.44
N ASN A 248 10.71 0.19 -7.83
CA ASN A 248 9.42 -0.01 -8.50
C ASN A 248 8.24 0.76 -7.90
N MET A 249 8.43 1.44 -6.77
CA MET A 249 7.41 2.25 -6.10
C MET A 249 7.78 3.74 -6.12
N ARG A 250 6.77 4.60 -6.29
CA ARG A 250 6.88 6.05 -6.08
C ARG A 250 5.81 6.54 -5.12
N THR A 251 6.15 7.47 -4.24
CA THR A 251 5.24 8.05 -3.25
C THR A 251 5.75 9.39 -2.75
N ASP A 252 4.86 10.26 -2.30
CA ASP A 252 5.18 11.51 -1.60
C ASP A 252 5.23 11.34 -0.07
N LEU A 253 5.01 10.13 0.45
CA LEU A 253 5.20 9.83 1.86
C LEU A 253 6.69 9.83 2.21
N SER A 254 7.09 10.72 3.12
CA SER A 254 8.45 10.70 3.64
C SER A 254 8.68 9.48 4.54
N PHE A 255 9.94 9.09 4.72
CA PHE A 255 10.27 8.04 5.70
C PHE A 255 9.79 8.37 7.12
N ALA A 256 9.74 9.65 7.49
CA ALA A 256 9.20 10.05 8.79
C ALA A 256 7.69 9.75 8.87
N ASN A 257 6.92 10.14 7.85
CA ASN A 257 5.48 9.87 7.75
C ASN A 257 5.22 8.36 7.82
N MET A 258 5.92 7.55 7.01
CA MET A 258 5.75 6.09 7.02
C MET A 258 6.03 5.47 8.37
N ARG A 259 7.03 6.00 9.11
CA ARG A 259 7.36 5.52 10.46
C ARG A 259 6.25 5.85 11.45
N GLU A 260 5.72 7.07 11.42
CA GLU A 260 4.60 7.50 12.27
C GLU A 260 3.34 6.69 11.96
N ILE A 261 2.98 6.53 10.69
CA ILE A 261 1.89 5.65 10.25
C ILE A 261 2.06 4.23 10.80
N ALA A 262 3.24 3.63 10.66
CA ALA A 262 3.49 2.26 11.11
C ALA A 262 3.42 2.08 12.64
N LEU A 263 3.67 3.13 13.41
CA LEU A 263 3.66 3.09 14.87
C LEU A 263 2.29 3.46 15.45
N ASP A 264 1.70 4.53 14.95
CA ASP A 264 0.56 5.20 15.58
C ASP A 264 -0.77 4.81 14.92
N TYR A 265 -0.77 4.39 13.64
CA TYR A 265 -1.98 4.02 12.89
C TYR A 265 -2.19 2.51 12.76
N ARG A 266 -1.37 1.71 13.46
CA ARG A 266 -1.40 0.24 13.38
C ARG A 266 -2.80 -0.35 13.60
N GLU A 267 -3.56 0.21 14.53
CA GLU A 267 -4.90 -0.30 14.87
C GLU A 267 -5.90 -0.07 13.72
N ALA A 268 -5.77 1.02 12.98
CA ALA A 268 -6.59 1.33 11.81
C ALA A 268 -6.43 0.32 10.65
N PHE A 269 -5.27 -0.33 10.56
CA PHE A 269 -5.04 -1.38 9.55
C PHE A 269 -5.63 -2.74 9.93
N SER A 270 -6.15 -2.89 11.16
CA SER A 270 -6.73 -4.16 11.61
C SER A 270 -8.18 -4.35 11.14
N ASN A 271 -8.87 -3.28 10.77
CA ASN A 271 -10.22 -3.30 10.22
C ASN A 271 -10.21 -2.54 8.89
N VAL A 272 -10.36 -3.26 7.79
CA VAL A 272 -10.41 -2.67 6.45
C VAL A 272 -11.79 -2.92 5.85
N ASP A 273 -12.57 -1.85 5.69
CA ASP A 273 -13.82 -1.88 4.95
C ASP A 273 -13.54 -1.71 3.47
N GLN A 274 -14.16 -2.53 2.63
CA GLN A 274 -13.99 -2.46 1.18
C GLN A 274 -15.26 -1.96 0.50
N LEU A 275 -15.12 -0.97 -0.38
CA LEU A 275 -16.19 -0.48 -1.23
C LEU A 275 -15.80 -0.59 -2.71
N GLN A 276 -16.82 -0.73 -3.54
CA GLN A 276 -16.68 -0.82 -4.99
C GLN A 276 -17.56 0.27 -5.61
N LEU A 277 -16.96 1.10 -6.47
CA LEU A 277 -17.76 1.93 -7.36
C LEU A 277 -18.29 1.09 -8.50
N GLU A 278 -19.59 1.20 -8.73
CA GLU A 278 -20.33 0.45 -9.74
C GLU A 278 -20.99 1.38 -10.74
N GLY A 279 -21.12 0.90 -11.97
CA GLY A 279 -21.63 1.70 -13.07
C GLY A 279 -21.94 0.89 -14.32
N GLU A 280 -22.52 1.57 -15.30
CA GLU A 280 -22.91 1.00 -16.58
C GLU A 280 -21.93 1.36 -17.69
N GLY A 281 -21.58 0.38 -18.52
CA GLY A 281 -20.74 0.58 -19.68
C GLY A 281 -21.47 1.28 -20.82
N PHE A 282 -20.83 2.25 -21.47
CA PHE A 282 -21.35 2.90 -22.68
C PHE A 282 -20.26 3.13 -23.72
N MET A 283 -20.68 3.36 -24.96
CA MET A 283 -19.76 3.62 -26.08
C MET A 283 -19.93 5.07 -26.56
N GLN A 284 -18.82 5.81 -26.65
CA GLN A 284 -18.78 7.17 -27.19
C GLN A 284 -17.61 7.30 -28.17
N GLY A 285 -17.90 7.70 -29.42
CA GLY A 285 -16.87 7.86 -30.45
C GLY A 285 -16.10 6.57 -30.79
N GLY A 286 -16.66 5.39 -30.50
CA GLY A 286 -15.98 4.10 -30.68
C GLY A 286 -15.06 3.69 -29.53
N VAL A 287 -15.03 4.47 -28.44
CA VAL A 287 -14.33 4.16 -27.19
C VAL A 287 -15.35 3.71 -26.15
N SER A 288 -15.01 2.68 -25.37
CA SER A 288 -15.82 2.17 -24.26
C SER A 288 -15.50 2.92 -22.99
N TYR A 289 -16.51 3.39 -22.28
CA TYR A 289 -16.43 4.07 -20.99
C TYR A 289 -17.37 3.42 -19.99
N GLN A 290 -17.27 3.84 -18.74
CA GLN A 290 -18.15 3.42 -17.66
C GLN A 290 -18.72 4.65 -16.96
N GLN A 291 -20.04 4.77 -16.91
CA GLN A 291 -20.73 5.79 -16.14
C GLN A 291 -21.05 5.22 -14.77
N ILE A 292 -20.45 5.77 -13.72
CA ILE A 292 -20.73 5.38 -12.34
C ILE A 292 -22.15 5.80 -11.95
N ASP A 293 -22.85 4.93 -11.22
CA ASP A 293 -24.17 5.17 -10.68
C ASP A 293 -24.12 6.32 -9.65
N GLU A 294 -25.01 7.30 -9.79
CA GLU A 294 -24.97 8.52 -8.98
C GLU A 294 -25.29 8.25 -7.50
N ASP A 295 -26.18 7.29 -7.21
CA ASP A 295 -26.54 6.95 -5.83
C ASP A 295 -25.38 6.20 -5.16
N ASN A 296 -24.75 5.24 -5.87
CA ASN A 296 -23.56 4.55 -5.39
C ASN A 296 -22.37 5.50 -5.20
N LEU A 297 -22.15 6.44 -6.12
CA LEU A 297 -21.11 7.45 -5.96
C LEU A 297 -21.36 8.30 -4.72
N ALA A 298 -22.57 8.80 -4.53
CA ALA A 298 -22.92 9.63 -3.37
C ALA A 298 -22.71 8.89 -2.03
N GLU A 299 -23.08 7.60 -1.95
CA GLU A 299 -22.86 6.77 -0.76
C GLU A 299 -21.36 6.59 -0.46
N VAL A 300 -20.55 6.34 -1.50
CA VAL A 300 -19.10 6.23 -1.36
C VAL A 300 -18.47 7.56 -0.95
N GLN A 301 -18.90 8.68 -1.54
CA GLN A 301 -18.43 10.02 -1.17
C GLN A 301 -18.73 10.33 0.29
N GLU A 302 -19.98 10.12 0.74
CA GLU A 302 -20.39 10.33 2.13
C GLU A 302 -19.54 9.49 3.09
N THR A 303 -19.36 8.19 2.79
CA THR A 303 -18.55 7.30 3.61
C THR A 303 -17.10 7.77 3.73
N LEU A 304 -16.48 8.17 2.62
CA LEU A 304 -15.09 8.67 2.61
C LEU A 304 -14.95 10.01 3.34
N GLN A 305 -15.92 10.91 3.19
CA GLN A 305 -15.94 12.19 3.89
C GLN A 305 -16.11 12.00 5.41
N GLU A 306 -16.90 11.03 5.86
CA GLU A 306 -17.02 10.67 7.27
C GLU A 306 -15.71 10.10 7.82
N GLN A 307 -15.02 9.24 7.06
CA GLN A 307 -13.73 8.68 7.47
C GLN A 307 -12.61 9.71 7.60
N LEU A 308 -12.74 10.88 6.95
CA LEU A 308 -11.73 11.95 6.97
C LEU A 308 -12.03 13.10 7.96
N GLN A 309 -13.08 12.96 8.78
CA GLN A 309 -13.42 13.90 9.87
C GLN A 309 -12.70 13.52 11.17
#